data_AF-A0A0Q4DVN9-F1
#
_entry.id   AF-A0A0Q4DVN9-F1
#
_cell.length_a   1.000
_cell.length_b   1.000
_cell.length_c   1.000
_cell.angle_alpha   90.00
_cell.angle_beta   90.00
_cell.angle_gamma   90.00
#
_symmetry.space_group_name_H-M   'P 1'
#
loop_
_entity.id
_entity.type
_entity.pdbx_description
1 polymer ?
#
loop_
_entity_poly.entity_id
_entity_poly.type
_entity_poly.pdbx_seq_one_letter_code
_entity_poly.pdbx_strand_id
1 'polypeptide(L)'
;MMDAGDRLTAEMASRAQLALRFIERYWAAHNYSPSYGEIAAGIGVNRDRARGAVRALERDGRVYRQRGRARCIVLPTRREAALAELRREGWHINNETLQLSPPTYSPLSVPAALDHISAVEGWGNDGADRDSGGSQGDAGDR
;
A
#
# COMPACT_ATOMS: atom_id res chain seq x y z
N MET A 1 10.08 -7.95 39.50
CA MET A 1 8.89 -8.21 38.66
C MET A 1 9.32 -7.99 37.22
N MET A 2 9.71 -9.05 36.52
CA MET A 2 10.25 -8.99 35.16
C MET A 2 9.08 -9.10 34.18
N ASP A 3 8.93 -8.08 33.34
CA ASP A 3 7.83 -7.96 32.39
C ASP A 3 7.91 -9.07 31.33
N ALA A 4 6.82 -9.83 31.19
CA ALA A 4 6.70 -11.00 30.33
C ALA A 4 6.50 -10.65 28.84
N GLY A 5 6.95 -9.48 28.39
CA GLY A 5 6.84 -9.02 27.00
C GLY A 5 8.03 -9.34 26.08
N ASP A 6 9.19 -9.74 26.61
CA ASP A 6 10.44 -9.85 25.82
C ASP A 6 10.68 -11.26 25.21
N ARG A 7 9.68 -12.15 25.30
CA ARG A 7 9.73 -13.54 24.78
C ARG A 7 9.13 -13.70 23.39
N LEU A 8 8.98 -12.62 22.63
CA LEU A 8 8.69 -12.70 21.19
C LEU A 8 9.94 -13.22 20.45
N THR A 9 10.13 -14.54 20.56
CA THR A 9 10.81 -15.45 19.64
C THR A 9 12.15 -14.96 19.08
N ALA A 10 13.22 -15.33 19.77
CA ALA A 10 14.58 -15.30 19.21
C ALA A 10 14.69 -16.04 17.85
N GLU A 11 13.74 -16.95 17.54
CA GLU A 11 13.58 -17.61 16.24
C GLU A 11 12.97 -16.70 15.13
N MET A 12 12.15 -15.70 15.45
CA MET A 12 11.61 -14.73 14.47
C MET A 12 12.50 -13.48 14.31
N ALA A 13 13.52 -13.35 15.18
CA ALA A 13 14.44 -12.24 15.16
C ALA A 13 15.52 -12.44 14.09
N SER A 14 15.29 -11.89 12.88
CA SER A 14 16.35 -11.70 11.90
C SER A 14 17.58 -11.07 12.56
N ARG A 15 18.79 -11.39 12.08
CA ARG A 15 20.04 -10.77 12.55
C ARG A 15 19.99 -9.23 12.49
N ALA A 16 19.22 -8.69 11.54
CA ALA A 16 18.92 -7.27 11.46
C ALA A 16 18.14 -6.78 12.70
N GLN A 17 17.13 -7.52 13.15
CA GLN A 17 16.34 -7.20 14.35
C GLN A 17 17.22 -7.18 15.61
N LEU A 18 18.10 -8.18 15.77
CA LEU A 18 19.05 -8.23 16.88
C LEU A 18 20.01 -7.04 16.85
N ALA A 19 20.53 -6.70 15.67
CA ALA A 19 21.38 -5.52 15.50
C ALA A 19 20.64 -4.23 15.84
N LEU A 20 19.39 -4.08 15.43
CA LEU A 20 18.57 -2.89 15.73
C LEU A 20 18.37 -2.73 17.24
N ARG A 21 17.94 -3.80 17.93
CA ARG A 21 17.75 -3.77 19.38
C ARG A 21 19.03 -3.46 20.14
N PHE A 22 20.15 -4.01 19.68
CA PHE A 22 21.45 -3.67 20.24
C PHE A 22 21.78 -2.18 20.04
N ILE A 23 21.61 -1.64 18.83
CA ILE A 23 21.90 -0.24 18.51
C ILE A 23 21.04 0.70 19.36
N GLU A 24 19.74 0.44 19.48
CA GLU A 24 18.80 1.23 20.30
C GLU A 24 19.25 1.25 21.78
N ARG A 25 19.54 0.08 22.35
CA ARG A 25 20.01 -0.04 23.73
C ARG A 25 21.36 0.65 23.94
N TYR A 26 22.28 0.49 23.00
CA TYR A 26 23.60 1.09 23.07
C TYR A 26 23.50 2.62 23.07
N TRP A 27 22.65 3.18 22.20
CA TRP A 27 22.42 4.61 22.12
C TRP A 27 21.84 5.18 23.41
N ALA A 28 20.86 4.50 23.99
CA ALA A 28 20.24 4.91 25.26
C ALA A 28 21.25 4.94 26.43
N ALA A 29 22.23 4.03 26.42
CA ALA A 29 23.25 3.96 27.47
C ALA A 29 24.42 4.94 27.26
N HIS A 30 24.82 5.21 26.01
CA HIS A 30 26.09 5.88 25.72
C HIS A 30 25.95 7.23 25.00
N ASN A 31 24.77 7.58 24.48
CA ASN A 31 24.52 8.78 23.67
C ASN A 31 25.39 8.92 22.41
N TYR A 32 26.00 7.83 21.95
CA TYR A 32 26.73 7.79 20.69
C TYR A 32 26.50 6.47 19.94
N SER A 33 26.82 6.51 18.66
CA SER A 33 26.61 5.40 17.73
C SER A 33 27.65 4.28 17.92
N PRO A 34 27.23 3.01 18.03
CA PRO A 34 28.16 1.88 18.11
C PRO A 34 28.90 1.67 16.79
N SER A 35 30.11 1.14 16.89
CA SER A 35 30.90 0.65 15.77
C SER A 35 30.41 -0.74 15.32
N TYR A 36 30.80 -1.16 14.12
CA TYR A 36 30.52 -2.53 13.64
C TYR A 36 31.13 -3.62 14.53
N GLY A 37 32.26 -3.34 15.20
CA GLY A 37 32.88 -4.28 16.13
C GLY A 37 32.04 -4.45 17.41
N GLU A 38 31.50 -3.36 17.94
CA GLU A 38 30.61 -3.38 19.10
C GLU A 38 29.28 -4.07 18.77
N ILE A 39 28.72 -3.83 17.58
CA ILE A 39 27.52 -4.53 17.11
C ILE A 39 27.80 -6.03 16.97
N ALA A 40 28.91 -6.39 16.35
CA ALA A 40 29.35 -7.77 16.17
C ALA A 40 29.48 -8.50 17.52
N ALA A 41 30.17 -7.89 18.49
CA ALA A 41 30.29 -8.40 19.85
C ALA A 41 28.92 -8.49 20.56
N GLY A 42 28.07 -7.48 20.37
CA GLY A 42 26.77 -7.37 21.00
C GLY A 42 25.73 -8.40 20.54
N ILE A 43 25.84 -8.88 19.29
CA ILE A 43 24.92 -9.88 18.72
C ILE A 43 25.60 -11.23 18.44
N GLY A 44 26.87 -11.40 18.83
CA GLY A 44 27.60 -12.67 18.72
C GLY A 44 27.93 -13.09 17.28
N VAL A 45 28.30 -12.16 16.41
CA VAL A 45 28.65 -12.45 15.00
C VAL A 45 29.97 -11.80 14.61
N ASN A 46 30.50 -12.15 13.43
CA ASN A 46 31.67 -11.46 12.88
C ASN A 46 31.31 -10.06 12.33
N ARG A 47 32.33 -9.23 12.13
CA ARG A 47 32.18 -7.84 11.67
C ARG A 47 31.46 -7.72 10.33
N ASP A 48 31.69 -8.64 9.39
CA ASP A 48 31.06 -8.60 8.07
C ASP A 48 29.56 -8.95 8.12
N ARG A 49 29.16 -9.90 8.96
CA ARG A 49 27.74 -10.21 9.20
C ARG A 49 27.04 -9.07 9.91
N ALA A 50 27.68 -8.42 10.88
CA ALA A 50 27.16 -7.21 11.50
C ALA A 50 26.97 -6.09 10.45
N ARG A 51 27.93 -5.91 9.53
CA ARG A 51 27.80 -4.96 8.42
C ARG A 51 26.63 -5.33 7.48
N GLY A 52 26.46 -6.61 7.17
CA GLY A 52 25.32 -7.10 6.39
C GLY A 52 23.98 -6.82 7.06
N ALA A 53 23.88 -7.07 8.37
CA ALA A 53 22.69 -6.76 9.16
C ALA A 53 22.36 -5.25 9.17
N VAL A 54 23.37 -4.39 9.35
CA VAL A 54 23.18 -2.92 9.28
C VAL A 54 22.75 -2.47 7.89
N ARG A 55 23.28 -3.07 6.80
CA ARG A 55 22.82 -2.77 5.44
C ARG A 55 21.36 -3.17 5.21
N ALA A 56 20.92 -4.29 5.78
CA ALA A 56 19.51 -4.67 5.73
C ALA A 56 18.63 -3.63 6.45
N LEU A 57 19.03 -3.19 7.64
CA LEU A 57 18.34 -2.13 8.37
C LEU A 57 18.31 -0.79 7.63
N GLU A 58 19.39 -0.44 6.91
CA GLU A 58 19.47 0.76 6.09
C GLU A 58 18.49 0.71 4.91
N ARG A 59 18.43 -0.44 4.22
CA ARG A 59 17.46 -0.68 3.14
C ARG A 59 16.02 -0.59 3.64
N ASP A 60 15.77 -1.09 4.85
CA ASP A 60 14.44 -1.10 5.46
C ASP A 60 14.09 0.25 6.13
N GLY A 61 14.97 1.26 6.06
CA GLY A 61 14.75 2.60 6.62
C GLY A 61 14.76 2.67 8.15
N ARG A 62 15.29 1.64 8.81
CA ARG A 62 15.35 1.54 10.28
C ARG A 62 16.57 2.21 10.89
N VAL A 63 17.62 2.41 10.10
CA VAL A 63 18.83 3.16 10.45
C VAL A 63 19.33 3.94 9.25
N TYR A 64 20.01 5.06 9.49
CA TYR A 64 20.71 5.82 8.46
C TYR A 64 22.22 5.77 8.67
N ARG A 65 22.99 6.01 7.61
CA ARG A 65 24.45 6.09 7.69
C ARG A 65 24.97 7.41 7.16
N GLN A 66 25.65 8.16 8.03
CA GLN A 66 26.38 9.36 7.62
C GLN A 66 27.73 8.97 7.00
N ARG A 67 27.93 9.27 5.70
CA ARG A 67 29.20 8.97 5.01
C ARG A 67 30.34 9.85 5.56
N GLY A 68 31.56 9.29 5.62
CA GLY A 68 32.79 10.06 5.88
C GLY A 68 33.19 10.28 7.34
N ARG A 69 32.51 9.66 8.32
CA ARG A 69 32.90 9.72 9.74
C ARG A 69 33.17 8.33 10.33
N ALA A 70 33.80 8.25 11.50
CA ALA A 70 33.68 7.06 12.35
C ALA A 70 32.34 7.15 13.11
N ARG A 71 31.71 6.01 13.46
CA ARG A 71 30.43 5.96 14.21
C ARG A 71 29.26 6.65 13.47
N CYS A 72 28.98 6.15 12.27
CA CYS A 72 28.04 6.74 11.30
C CYS A 72 26.58 6.36 11.44
N ILE A 73 26.26 5.37 12.27
CA ILE A 73 24.90 4.82 12.32
C ILE A 73 24.05 5.85 13.06
N VAL A 74 22.92 6.26 12.49
CA VAL A 74 22.01 7.23 13.08
C VAL A 74 20.63 6.57 13.15
N LEU A 75 19.98 6.68 14.31
CA LEU A 75 18.60 6.23 14.46
C LEU A 75 17.66 7.27 13.83
N PRO A 76 16.65 6.85 13.05
CA PRO A 76 15.62 7.74 12.56
C PRO A 76 14.92 8.42 13.74
N THR A 77 14.55 9.67 13.56
CA THR A 77 13.64 10.36 14.49
C THR A 77 12.30 9.62 14.54
N ARG A 78 11.52 9.79 15.62
CA ARG A 78 10.19 9.19 15.76
C ARG A 78 9.30 9.48 14.55
N ARG A 79 9.41 10.69 14.00
CA ARG A 79 8.69 11.12 12.80
C ARG A 79 9.12 10.33 11.56
N GLU A 80 10.41 10.19 11.33
CA GLU A 80 10.94 9.42 10.20
C GLU A 80 10.58 7.93 10.28
N ALA A 81 10.60 7.36 11.48
CA ALA A 81 10.18 5.98 11.72
C ALA A 81 8.69 5.77 11.35
N ALA A 82 7.81 6.70 11.75
CA ALA A 82 6.39 6.65 11.40
C ALA A 82 6.16 6.79 9.89
N LEU A 83 6.89 7.67 9.20
CA LEU A 83 6.79 7.81 7.74
C LEU A 83 7.29 6.55 7.01
N ALA A 84 8.33 5.90 7.51
CA ALA A 84 8.83 4.64 6.94
C ALA A 84 7.83 3.49 7.14
N GLU A 85 7.08 3.48 8.25
CA GLU A 85 5.98 2.54 8.48
C GLU A 85 4.83 2.73 7.50
N LEU A 86 4.35 3.96 7.35
CA LEU A 86 3.30 4.29 6.38
C LEU A 86 3.68 3.87 4.95
N ARG A 87 4.94 4.09 4.53
CA ARG A 87 5.41 3.62 3.21
C ARG A 87 5.39 2.11 3.06
N ARG A 88 5.73 1.34 4.11
CA ARG A 88 5.66 -0.13 4.08
C ARG A 88 4.22 -0.62 3.94
N GLU A 89 3.27 0.11 4.49
CA GLU A 89 1.83 -0.16 4.36
C GLU A 89 1.25 0.31 3.01
N GLY A 90 2.09 0.86 2.12
CA GLY A 90 1.69 1.29 0.78
C GLY A 90 1.16 2.72 0.70
N TRP A 91 1.25 3.50 1.79
CA TRP A 91 0.87 4.91 1.74
C TRP A 91 1.84 5.71 0.89
N HIS A 92 1.28 6.56 0.03
CA HIS A 92 2.03 7.51 -0.77
C HIS A 92 2.23 8.80 0.04
N ILE A 93 3.48 9.22 0.18
CA ILE A 93 3.88 10.39 0.97
C ILE A 93 4.49 11.42 0.02
N ASN A 94 3.84 12.57 -0.13
CA ASN A 94 4.42 13.70 -0.85
C ASN A 94 5.37 14.44 0.11
N ASN A 95 6.67 14.44 -0.19
CA ASN A 95 7.68 15.05 0.68
C ASN A 95 7.67 16.60 0.66
N GLU A 96 7.10 17.22 -0.37
CA GLU A 96 7.05 18.68 -0.52
C GLU A 96 5.84 19.28 0.21
N THR A 97 4.69 18.59 0.14
CA THR A 97 3.44 19.05 0.76
C THR A 97 3.10 18.33 2.07
N LEU A 98 3.88 17.31 2.44
CA LEU A 98 3.62 16.42 3.57
C LEU A 98 2.24 15.73 3.54
N GLN A 99 1.63 15.63 2.37
CA GLN A 99 0.35 14.93 2.21
C GLN A 99 0.54 13.42 2.21
N LEU A 100 -0.37 12.74 2.91
CA LEU A 100 -0.50 11.28 2.96
C LEU A 100 -1.67 10.87 2.09
N SER A 101 -1.46 9.94 1.16
CA SER A 101 -2.51 9.37 0.32
C SER A 101 -2.58 7.86 0.50
N PRO A 102 -3.80 7.30 0.67
CA PRO A 102 -3.97 5.87 0.90
C PRO A 102 -3.57 5.05 -0.34
N PRO A 103 -3.15 3.79 -0.18
CA PRO A 103 -2.66 2.93 -1.26
C PRO A 103 -3.69 2.65 -2.38
N THR A 104 -4.98 2.88 -2.13
CA THR A 104 -6.08 2.45 -3.00
C THR A 104 -6.74 3.56 -3.82
N TYR A 105 -6.21 4.79 -3.81
CA TYR A 105 -6.85 5.89 -4.53
C TYR A 105 -6.51 5.86 -6.04
N SER A 106 -7.12 4.93 -6.78
CA SER A 106 -7.45 5.19 -8.19
C SER A 106 -8.85 5.79 -8.21
N PRO A 107 -9.02 7.10 -8.45
CA PRO A 107 -10.34 7.61 -8.78
C PRO A 107 -10.78 6.85 -10.05
N LEU A 108 -11.91 6.14 -9.95
CA LEU A 108 -12.51 5.46 -11.10
C LEU A 108 -12.67 6.48 -12.21
N SER A 109 -12.25 6.13 -13.43
CA SER A 109 -12.51 6.95 -14.60
C SER A 109 -14.01 7.20 -14.67
N VAL A 110 -14.41 8.47 -14.70
CA VAL A 110 -15.82 8.85 -14.82
C VAL A 110 -16.33 8.24 -16.13
N PRO A 111 -17.35 7.37 -16.12
CA PRO A 111 -17.89 6.82 -17.35
C PRO A 111 -18.44 7.97 -18.20
N ALA A 112 -18.25 7.89 -19.52
CA ALA A 112 -18.84 8.84 -20.44
C ALA A 112 -20.35 8.94 -20.20
N ALA A 113 -20.87 10.16 -20.15
CA ALA A 113 -22.31 10.39 -20.03
C ALA A 113 -23.01 9.70 -21.22
N LEU A 114 -23.92 8.76 -20.92
CA LEU A 114 -24.80 8.19 -21.93
C LEU A 114 -25.92 9.19 -22.17
N ASP A 115 -25.96 9.76 -23.36
CA ASP A 115 -27.10 10.58 -23.79
C ASP A 115 -28.33 9.68 -23.92
N HIS A 116 -29.34 9.96 -23.12
CA HIS A 116 -30.62 9.26 -23.17
C HIS A 116 -31.35 9.65 -24.46
N ILE A 117 -31.37 8.73 -25.43
CA ILE A 117 -32.20 8.87 -26.62
C ILE A 117 -33.66 8.70 -26.18
N SER A 118 -34.43 9.78 -26.15
CA SER A 118 -35.87 9.75 -25.86
C SER A 118 -36.58 8.81 -26.83
N ALA A 119 -37.45 7.95 -26.31
CA ALA A 119 -38.28 7.06 -27.11
C ALA A 119 -39.00 7.87 -28.19
N VAL A 120 -38.79 7.49 -29.46
CA VAL A 120 -39.55 8.08 -30.56
C VAL A 120 -41.00 7.57 -30.44
N GLU A 121 -41.92 8.47 -30.12
CA GLU A 121 -43.35 8.21 -30.24
C GLU A 121 -43.68 8.08 -31.73
N GLY A 122 -43.88 6.85 -32.21
CA GLY A 122 -44.15 6.66 -33.63
C GLY A 122 -44.09 5.21 -34.10
N TRP A 123 -44.71 4.29 -33.38
CA TRP A 123 -45.09 3.00 -33.96
C TRP A 123 -46.60 3.05 -34.16
N GLY A 124 -47.01 3.82 -35.19
CA GLY A 124 -48.39 3.90 -35.64
C GLY A 124 -48.83 2.52 -36.10
N ASN A 125 -49.79 1.95 -35.38
CA ASN A 125 -50.47 0.73 -35.80
C ASN A 125 -51.52 1.12 -36.84
N ASP A 126 -51.10 1.31 -38.10
CA ASP A 126 -52.00 1.48 -39.23
C ASP A 126 -52.63 0.13 -39.61
N GLY A 127 -53.45 -0.39 -38.69
CA GLY A 127 -54.34 -1.51 -38.94
C GLY A 127 -55.53 -1.02 -39.74
N ALA A 128 -55.38 -0.98 -41.06
CA ALA A 128 -56.41 -0.60 -42.01
C ALA A 128 -57.71 -1.41 -41.81
N ASP A 129 -58.80 -0.68 -41.55
CA ASP A 129 -60.18 -1.12 -41.71
C ASP A 129 -60.37 -1.81 -43.06
N ARG A 130 -60.75 -3.09 -43.04
CA ARG A 130 -61.39 -3.74 -44.19
C ARG A 130 -62.88 -3.77 -43.91
N ASP A 131 -63.51 -2.67 -44.30
CA ASP A 131 -64.92 -2.65 -44.65
C ASP A 131 -65.12 -3.59 -45.85
N SER A 132 -65.95 -4.61 -45.67
CA SER A 132 -66.39 -5.51 -46.73
C SER A 132 -67.87 -5.77 -46.52
N GLY A 133 -68.65 -4.70 -46.69
CA GLY A 133 -70.09 -4.75 -46.90
C GLY A 133 -70.44 -5.62 -48.10
N GLY A 134 -71.45 -6.46 -47.91
CA GLY A 134 -71.92 -7.43 -48.89
C GLY A 134 -72.62 -6.81 -50.10
N SER A 135 -72.73 -7.63 -51.15
CA SER A 135 -73.80 -7.51 -52.12
C SER A 135 -74.23 -8.89 -52.60
N GLN A 136 -75.51 -8.98 -52.94
CA GLN A 136 -76.41 -10.12 -52.85
C GLN A 136 -77.02 -10.42 -54.23
N GLY A 137 -77.37 -11.69 -54.48
CA GLY A 137 -78.23 -12.18 -55.57
C GLY A 137 -77.47 -12.68 -56.81
N ASP A 138 -77.96 -13.57 -57.65
CA ASP A 138 -79.15 -14.43 -57.74
C ASP A 138 -78.99 -15.22 -59.07
N ALA A 139 -79.55 -16.44 -59.17
CA ALA A 139 -79.96 -17.22 -60.35
C ALA A 139 -79.55 -18.71 -60.28
N GLY A 140 -80.55 -19.59 -60.24
CA GLY A 140 -80.42 -21.05 -60.18
C GLY A 140 -80.32 -21.77 -61.52
N ASP A 141 -80.24 -23.11 -61.47
CA ASP A 141 -80.76 -24.06 -62.47
C ASP A 141 -80.84 -25.48 -61.86
N ARG A 142 -82.01 -26.13 -62.06
CA ARG A 142 -82.41 -27.55 -61.86
C ARG A 142 -83.00 -28.02 -60.54
#